data_AF-A0A7X9FJ01-F1
#
_entry.id   AF-A0A7X9FJ01-F1
#
_cell.length_a   1.000
_cell.length_b   1.000
_cell.length_c   1.000
_cell.angle_alpha   90.00
_cell.angle_beta   90.00
_cell.angle_gamma   90.00
#
_symmetry.space_group_name_H-M   'P 1'
#
loop_
_entity.id
_entity.type
_entity.pdbx_description
1 polymer ?
#
loop_
_entity_poly.entity_id
_entity_poly.type
_entity_poly.pdbx_seq_one_letter_code
_entity_poly.pdbx_strand_id
1 'polypeptide(L)'
;MGKKDLNDYSICSDARAMIAKAREDGVETVWDRLEEQLPQCGFCELGLSCRNCVMGPCRIDPFGHGPKRGVCGADADVIVARNFGRMVAAGAAAHSDHGRDLLETLHAVAEGETGDYGIRDEEKLRRIAAELGLDVGGKDVKAVAKALADRFFEDYG
;
A
#
# COMPACT_ATOMS: atom_id res chain seq x y z
N MET A 1 -27.39 22.94 -1.33
CA MET A 1 -26.99 21.86 -2.27
C MET A 1 -28.11 20.81 -2.30
N GLY A 2 -28.56 20.41 -3.48
CA GLY A 2 -29.54 19.32 -3.60
C GLY A 2 -28.90 18.01 -3.14
N LYS A 3 -29.67 17.16 -2.42
CA LYS A 3 -29.18 15.84 -1.99
C LYS A 3 -28.91 14.99 -3.24
N LYS A 4 -27.66 14.60 -3.49
CA LYS A 4 -27.28 13.67 -4.57
C LYS A 4 -27.98 12.32 -4.40
N ASP A 5 -28.28 11.69 -5.54
CA ASP A 5 -28.84 10.34 -5.58
C ASP A 5 -27.81 9.36 -5.02
N LEU A 6 -28.24 8.48 -4.12
CA LEU A 6 -27.38 7.46 -3.53
C LEU A 6 -26.91 6.44 -4.56
N ASN A 7 -27.60 6.32 -5.69
CA ASN A 7 -27.15 5.50 -6.82
C ASN A 7 -25.84 6.01 -7.44
N ASP A 8 -25.52 7.30 -7.29
CA ASP A 8 -24.24 7.86 -7.77
C ASP A 8 -23.06 7.42 -6.90
N TYR A 9 -23.33 6.89 -5.70
CA TYR A 9 -22.32 6.55 -4.70
C TYR A 9 -22.01 5.06 -4.61
N SER A 10 -23.01 4.19 -4.84
CA SER A 10 -22.77 2.75 -4.85
C SER A 10 -23.87 1.99 -5.57
N ILE A 11 -23.49 0.96 -6.31
CA ILE A 11 -24.42 0.00 -6.92
C ILE A 11 -25.02 -0.97 -5.89
N CYS A 12 -24.36 -1.15 -4.73
CA CYS A 12 -24.79 -2.10 -3.71
C CYS A 12 -25.92 -1.50 -2.84
N SER A 13 -26.97 -2.27 -2.58
CA SER A 13 -28.15 -1.79 -1.83
C SER A 13 -27.87 -1.55 -0.35
N ASP A 14 -27.01 -2.37 0.26
CA ASP A 14 -26.57 -2.25 1.65
C ASP A 14 -25.74 -0.98 1.88
N ALA A 15 -24.78 -0.68 0.99
CA ALA A 15 -24.00 0.54 1.03
C ALA A 15 -24.91 1.78 0.93
N ARG A 16 -25.89 1.77 0.01
CA ARG A 16 -26.86 2.88 -0.11
C ARG A 16 -27.70 3.05 1.15
N ALA A 17 -28.17 1.95 1.75
CA ALA A 17 -28.90 2.01 3.02
C ALA A 17 -28.05 2.62 4.14
N MET A 18 -26.76 2.25 4.24
CA MET A 18 -25.87 2.81 5.25
C MET A 18 -25.50 4.27 5.00
N ILE A 19 -25.32 4.69 3.75
CA ILE A 19 -25.09 6.10 3.42
C ILE A 19 -26.34 6.94 3.70
N ALA A 20 -27.55 6.40 3.43
CA ALA A 20 -28.80 7.07 3.80
C ALA A 20 -28.88 7.29 5.31
N LYS A 21 -28.58 6.25 6.10
CA LYS A 21 -28.56 6.34 7.56
C LYS A 21 -27.51 7.33 8.05
N ALA A 22 -26.29 7.28 7.52
CA ALA A 22 -25.22 8.21 7.87
C ALA A 22 -25.65 9.67 7.64
N ARG A 23 -26.33 9.94 6.51
CA ARG A 23 -26.91 11.25 6.20
C ARG A 23 -28.00 11.68 7.19
N GLU A 24 -28.85 10.76 7.64
CA GLU A 24 -29.89 11.04 8.65
C GLU A 24 -29.28 11.33 10.03
N ASP A 25 -28.24 10.60 10.40
CA ASP A 25 -27.53 10.74 11.68
C ASP A 25 -26.57 11.94 11.71
N GLY A 26 -26.34 12.61 10.57
CA GLY A 26 -25.35 13.69 10.45
C GLY A 26 -23.89 13.20 10.51
N VAL A 27 -23.65 11.94 10.14
CA VAL A 27 -22.32 11.32 10.09
C VAL A 27 -21.73 11.52 8.70
N GLU A 28 -20.57 12.16 8.64
CA GLU A 28 -19.83 12.38 7.40
C GLU A 28 -19.18 11.10 6.86
N THR A 29 -19.31 10.86 5.56
CA THR A 29 -18.72 9.73 4.85
C THR A 29 -17.63 10.17 3.86
N VAL A 30 -16.98 9.20 3.21
CA VAL A 30 -15.97 9.49 2.17
C VAL A 30 -16.54 10.28 0.99
N TRP A 31 -17.84 10.13 0.68
CA TRP A 31 -18.47 10.84 -0.42
C TRP A 31 -18.66 12.32 -0.13
N ASP A 32 -19.01 12.65 1.12
CA ASP A 32 -19.14 14.04 1.57
C ASP A 32 -17.77 14.72 1.54
N ARG A 33 -16.71 14.08 2.06
CA ARG A 33 -15.34 14.59 1.98
C ARG A 33 -14.82 14.74 0.56
N LEU A 34 -15.20 13.84 -0.36
CA LEU A 34 -14.82 13.96 -1.76
C LEU A 34 -15.47 15.21 -2.37
N GLU A 35 -16.76 15.45 -2.09
CA GLU A 35 -17.47 16.63 -2.58
C GLU A 35 -16.82 17.93 -2.11
N GLU A 36 -16.36 18.00 -0.86
CA GLU A 36 -15.63 19.15 -0.33
C GLU A 36 -14.26 19.39 -0.99
N GLN A 37 -13.64 18.34 -1.53
CA GLN A 37 -12.33 18.43 -2.21
C GLN A 37 -12.46 18.80 -3.69
N LEU A 38 -13.67 18.87 -4.26
CA LEU A 38 -13.87 19.15 -5.67
C LEU A 38 -13.96 20.66 -5.97
N PRO A 39 -13.36 21.15 -7.08
CA PRO A 39 -12.47 20.42 -7.98
C PRO A 39 -11.08 20.19 -7.35
N GLN A 40 -10.54 18.98 -7.52
CA GLN A 40 -9.20 18.66 -7.07
C GLN A 40 -8.14 19.37 -7.94
N CYS A 41 -6.91 19.47 -7.43
CA CYS A 41 -5.85 20.24 -8.09
C CYS A 41 -5.34 19.55 -9.37
N GLY A 42 -5.62 20.12 -10.54
CA GLY A 42 -5.21 19.55 -11.83
C GLY A 42 -3.70 19.34 -12.01
N PHE A 43 -2.83 20.15 -11.40
CA PHE A 43 -1.37 19.90 -11.42
C PHE A 43 -0.99 18.61 -10.67
N CYS A 44 -1.70 18.31 -9.58
CA CYS A 44 -1.46 17.09 -8.81
C CYS A 44 -2.06 15.87 -9.53
N GLU A 45 -3.25 16.01 -10.10
CA GLU A 45 -3.89 14.95 -10.92
C GLU A 45 -3.01 14.56 -12.12
N LEU A 46 -2.40 15.54 -12.79
CA LEU A 46 -1.46 15.30 -13.90
C LEU A 46 -0.05 14.90 -13.44
N GLY A 47 0.22 14.89 -12.13
CA GLY A 47 1.53 14.55 -11.57
C GLY A 47 2.63 15.61 -11.78
N LEU A 48 2.29 16.84 -12.16
CA LEU A 48 3.19 17.93 -12.56
C LEU A 48 3.63 18.85 -11.40
N SER A 49 3.29 18.50 -10.16
CA SER A 49 3.65 19.24 -8.95
C SER A 49 4.71 18.47 -8.15
N CYS A 50 5.88 19.06 -7.92
CA CYS A 50 6.98 18.47 -7.15
C CYS A 50 7.19 19.19 -5.82
N ARG A 51 7.29 18.41 -4.73
CA ARG A 51 7.47 18.90 -3.34
C ARG A 51 8.62 18.19 -2.61
N ASN A 52 9.60 17.69 -3.35
CA ASN A 52 10.64 16.81 -2.79
C ASN A 52 11.77 17.56 -2.05
N CYS A 53 11.81 18.89 -2.12
CA CYS A 53 12.81 19.71 -1.44
C CYS A 53 12.25 21.10 -1.07
N VAL A 54 13.01 21.85 -0.28
CA VAL A 54 12.62 23.17 0.24
C VAL A 54 12.65 24.31 -0.78
N MET A 55 13.16 24.09 -1.99
CA MET A 55 13.09 25.07 -3.07
C MET A 55 11.73 25.07 -3.78
N GLY A 56 10.93 24.02 -3.59
CA GLY A 56 9.57 23.91 -4.14
C GLY A 56 8.50 24.58 -3.25
N PRO A 57 7.20 24.36 -3.53
CA PRO A 57 6.66 23.49 -4.58
C PRO A 57 6.95 24.02 -5.99
N CYS A 58 7.43 23.14 -6.88
CA CYS A 58 7.56 23.44 -8.31
C CYS A 58 6.35 22.88 -9.07
N ARG A 59 5.80 23.64 -10.03
CA ARG A 59 4.73 23.21 -10.92
C ARG A 59 5.14 23.40 -12.37
N ILE A 60 4.96 22.36 -13.19
CA ILE A 60 5.22 22.42 -14.63
C ILE A 60 3.91 22.75 -15.34
N ASP A 61 3.91 23.81 -16.15
CA ASP A 61 2.76 24.18 -16.96
C ASP A 61 2.66 23.27 -18.20
N PRO A 62 1.57 22.49 -18.35
CA PRO A 62 1.41 21.61 -19.50
C PRO A 62 1.03 22.38 -20.78
N PHE A 63 0.54 23.61 -20.68
CA PHE A 63 -0.07 24.33 -21.81
C PHE A 63 0.89 25.18 -22.65
N GLY A 64 2.12 25.41 -22.20
CA GLY A 64 3.10 26.18 -23.01
C GLY A 64 3.36 27.60 -22.52
N HIS A 65 2.58 28.08 -21.54
CA HIS A 65 2.57 29.48 -21.12
C HIS A 65 3.32 29.73 -19.81
N GLY A 66 3.65 28.67 -19.08
CA GLY A 66 4.33 28.75 -17.78
C GLY A 66 5.66 28.01 -17.71
N PRO A 67 6.17 27.79 -16.48
CA PRO A 67 7.46 27.13 -16.24
C PRO A 67 7.51 25.73 -16.86
N LYS A 68 8.61 25.42 -17.55
CA LYS A 68 8.87 24.11 -18.17
C LYS A 68 9.79 23.20 -17.34
N ARG A 69 10.40 23.75 -16.29
CA ARG A 69 11.29 23.04 -15.36
C ARG A 69 11.07 23.55 -13.94
N GLY A 70 11.32 22.70 -12.95
CA GLY A 70 11.44 23.10 -11.56
C GLY A 70 12.75 23.86 -11.31
N VAL A 71 12.92 24.40 -10.09
CA VAL A 71 14.09 25.19 -9.69
C VAL A 71 15.41 24.43 -9.92
N CYS A 72 15.43 23.12 -9.68
CA CYS A 72 16.61 22.28 -9.91
C CYS A 72 16.83 21.84 -11.37
N GLY A 73 15.98 22.27 -12.30
CA GLY A 73 16.04 21.89 -13.72
C GLY A 73 15.27 20.63 -14.10
N ALA A 74 14.65 19.92 -13.16
CA ALA A 74 13.79 18.76 -13.47
C ALA A 74 12.57 19.18 -14.31
N ASP A 75 12.33 18.48 -15.41
CA ASP A 75 11.17 18.68 -16.30
C ASP A 75 9.95 17.86 -15.86
N ALA A 76 8.90 17.88 -16.69
CA ALA A 76 7.64 17.16 -16.45
C ALA A 76 7.88 15.65 -16.29
N ASP A 77 8.63 15.03 -17.19
CA ASP A 77 8.85 13.58 -17.23
C ASP A 77 9.50 13.10 -15.94
N VAL A 78 10.56 13.80 -15.52
CA VAL A 78 11.28 13.48 -14.28
C VAL A 78 10.39 13.68 -13.05
N ILE A 79 9.58 14.73 -13.01
CA ILE A 79 8.67 15.00 -11.88
C ILE A 79 7.56 13.94 -11.79
N VAL A 80 6.93 13.60 -12.92
CA VAL A 80 5.88 12.56 -12.99
C VAL A 80 6.45 11.20 -12.57
N ALA A 81 7.60 10.81 -13.12
CA ALA A 81 8.25 9.55 -12.79
C ALA A 81 8.61 9.44 -11.30
N ARG A 82 9.09 10.53 -10.67
CA ARG A 82 9.39 10.56 -9.22
C ARG A 82 8.13 10.46 -8.37
N ASN A 83 7.07 11.17 -8.75
CA ASN A 83 5.80 11.16 -8.02
C ASN A 83 5.16 9.77 -8.07
N PHE A 84 5.09 9.17 -9.25
CA PHE A 84 4.59 7.81 -9.43
C PHE A 84 5.49 6.78 -8.73
N GLY A 85 6.81 6.89 -8.87
CA GLY A 85 7.77 6.01 -8.21
C GLY A 85 7.62 6.00 -6.69
N ARG A 86 7.33 7.14 -6.06
CA ARG A 86 7.04 7.18 -4.61
C ARG A 86 5.71 6.52 -4.23
N MET A 87 4.68 6.59 -5.08
CA MET A 87 3.43 5.85 -4.85
C MET A 87 3.67 4.34 -4.92
N VAL A 88 4.42 3.88 -5.93
CA VAL A 88 4.83 2.47 -6.06
C VAL A 88 5.67 2.03 -4.86
N ALA A 89 6.65 2.83 -4.45
CA ALA A 89 7.49 2.54 -3.29
C ALA A 89 6.68 2.45 -1.99
N ALA A 90 5.68 3.33 -1.79
CA ALA A 90 4.81 3.26 -0.62
C ALA A 90 3.96 1.97 -0.60
N GLY A 91 3.38 1.58 -1.74
CA GLY A 91 2.62 0.32 -1.84
C GLY A 91 3.51 -0.91 -1.66
N ALA A 92 4.70 -0.91 -2.27
CA ALA A 92 5.68 -1.98 -2.09
C ALA A 92 6.16 -2.07 -0.63
N ALA A 93 6.39 -0.93 0.03
CA ALA A 93 6.76 -0.88 1.44
C ALA A 93 5.65 -1.47 2.34
N ALA A 94 4.37 -1.19 2.05
CA ALA A 94 3.25 -1.75 2.81
C ALA A 94 3.18 -3.28 2.70
N HIS A 95 3.34 -3.84 1.50
CA HIS A 95 3.39 -5.31 1.32
C HIS A 95 4.68 -5.93 1.88
N SER A 96 5.80 -5.22 1.77
CA SER A 96 7.07 -5.61 2.36
C SER A 96 6.96 -5.75 3.88
N ASP A 97 6.39 -4.75 4.57
CA ASP A 97 6.26 -4.78 6.03
C ASP A 97 5.27 -5.85 6.48
N HIS A 98 4.15 -6.01 5.77
CA HIS A 98 3.22 -7.11 6.03
C HIS A 98 3.90 -8.49 5.88
N GLY A 99 4.74 -8.67 4.86
CA GLY A 99 5.53 -9.88 4.68
C GLY A 99 6.51 -10.10 5.83
N ARG A 100 7.21 -9.04 6.27
CA ARG A 100 8.13 -9.07 7.42
C ARG A 100 7.42 -9.49 8.70
N ASP A 101 6.25 -8.92 9.01
CA ASP A 101 5.45 -9.28 10.19
C ASP A 101 5.12 -10.79 10.22
N LEU A 102 4.81 -11.37 9.06
CA LEU A 102 4.53 -12.81 8.96
C LEU A 102 5.78 -13.67 9.15
N LEU A 103 6.96 -13.21 8.72
CA LEU A 103 8.22 -13.90 8.96
C LEU A 103 8.62 -13.84 10.44
N GLU A 104 8.47 -12.69 11.07
CA GLU A 104 8.68 -12.53 12.51
C GLU A 104 7.74 -13.46 13.30
N THR A 105 6.48 -13.55 12.88
CA THR A 105 5.51 -14.50 13.46
C THR A 105 5.93 -15.96 13.26
N LEU A 106 6.36 -16.33 12.03
CA LEU A 106 6.82 -17.70 11.73
C LEU A 106 8.06 -18.07 12.56
N HIS A 107 8.99 -17.13 12.68
CA HIS A 107 10.21 -17.28 13.48
C HIS A 107 9.88 -17.44 14.97
N ALA A 108 9.00 -16.62 15.53
CA ALA A 108 8.54 -16.74 16.93
C ALA A 108 7.85 -18.09 17.20
N VAL A 109 7.05 -18.60 16.25
CA VAL A 109 6.45 -19.95 16.35
C VAL A 109 7.54 -21.04 16.34
N ALA A 110 8.55 -20.88 15.49
CA ALA A 110 9.65 -21.83 15.36
C ALA A 110 10.52 -21.87 16.64
N GLU A 111 10.80 -20.71 17.25
CA GLU A 111 11.53 -20.61 18.53
C GLU A 111 10.66 -20.99 19.75
N GLY A 112 9.33 -21.08 19.57
CA GLY A 112 8.41 -21.37 20.66
C GLY A 112 8.19 -20.19 21.61
N GLU A 113 8.40 -18.96 21.13
CA GLU A 113 8.17 -17.71 21.86
C GLU A 113 6.67 -17.37 21.97
N THR A 114 5.83 -18.00 21.14
CA THR A 114 4.36 -17.91 21.22
C THR A 114 3.71 -19.29 21.23
N GLY A 115 2.63 -19.41 22.00
CA GLY A 115 1.73 -20.57 22.02
C GLY A 115 0.39 -20.33 21.33
N ASP A 116 0.10 -19.10 20.91
CA ASP A 116 -1.18 -18.72 20.30
C ASP A 116 -1.26 -19.14 18.82
N TYR A 117 -0.10 -19.35 18.20
CA TYR A 117 0.06 -19.75 16.81
C TYR A 117 0.80 -21.08 16.69
N GLY A 118 0.64 -21.72 15.53
CA GLY A 118 1.32 -22.97 15.20
C GLY A 118 1.31 -23.22 13.70
N ILE A 119 2.14 -24.16 13.26
CA ILE A 119 2.18 -24.58 11.85
C ILE A 119 0.92 -25.40 11.55
N ARG A 120 -0.02 -24.81 10.82
CA ARG A 120 -1.29 -25.45 10.45
C ARG A 120 -1.22 -26.29 9.17
N ASP A 121 -0.21 -26.03 8.34
CA ASP A 121 -0.01 -26.69 7.05
C ASP A 121 1.48 -27.05 6.89
N GLU A 122 1.84 -28.21 7.43
CA GLU A 122 3.22 -28.73 7.40
C GLU A 122 3.65 -29.13 5.98
N GLU A 123 2.74 -29.66 5.16
CA GLU A 123 3.04 -30.04 3.78
C GLU A 123 3.45 -28.81 2.97
N LYS A 124 2.69 -27.70 3.07
CA LYS A 124 3.05 -26.45 2.42
C LYS A 124 4.37 -25.88 2.92
N LEU A 125 4.60 -25.90 4.24
CA LEU A 125 5.87 -25.44 4.82
C LEU A 125 7.06 -26.18 4.20
N ARG A 126 7.02 -27.52 4.21
CA ARG A 126 8.09 -28.36 3.66
C ARG A 126 8.24 -28.18 2.16
N ARG A 127 7.14 -28.04 1.41
CA ARG A 127 7.17 -27.81 -0.04
C ARG A 127 7.87 -26.49 -0.38
N ILE A 128 7.53 -25.39 0.29
CA ILE A 128 8.14 -24.08 0.04
C ILE A 128 9.62 -24.07 0.46
N ALA A 129 9.95 -24.70 1.60
CA ALA A 129 11.34 -24.84 2.02
C ALA A 129 12.17 -25.62 0.99
N ALA A 130 11.65 -26.73 0.47
CA ALA A 130 12.31 -27.52 -0.57
C ALA A 130 12.45 -26.75 -1.90
N GLU A 131 11.45 -25.96 -2.29
CA GLU A 131 11.49 -25.11 -3.49
C GLU A 131 12.63 -24.07 -3.43
N LEU A 132 12.97 -23.60 -2.23
CA LEU A 132 14.09 -22.68 -1.98
C LEU A 132 15.43 -23.39 -1.75
N GLY A 133 15.48 -24.71 -1.94
CA GLY A 133 16.69 -25.51 -1.80
C GLY A 133 17.09 -25.82 -0.35
N LEU A 134 16.20 -25.63 0.61
CA LEU A 134 16.45 -26.01 2.00
C LEU A 134 16.27 -27.52 2.18
N ASP A 135 17.20 -28.15 2.91
CA ASP A 135 17.05 -29.54 3.32
C ASP A 135 15.94 -29.68 4.36
N VAL A 136 14.93 -30.51 4.05
CA VAL A 136 13.75 -30.76 4.91
C VAL A 136 13.71 -32.19 5.45
N GLY A 137 14.59 -33.08 4.98
CA GLY A 137 14.50 -34.52 5.24
C GLY A 137 14.75 -34.86 6.71
N GLY A 138 13.78 -35.53 7.35
CA GLY A 138 13.90 -35.97 8.75
C GLY A 138 13.98 -34.85 9.78
N LYS A 139 13.79 -33.57 9.38
CA LYS A 139 13.83 -32.43 10.29
C LYS A 139 12.50 -32.21 10.99
N ASP A 140 12.60 -31.79 12.25
CA ASP A 140 11.47 -31.29 13.03
C ASP A 140 10.80 -30.10 12.32
N VAL A 141 9.48 -30.00 12.45
CA VAL A 141 8.69 -28.97 11.76
C VAL A 141 9.12 -27.55 12.15
N LYS A 142 9.48 -27.32 13.43
CA LYS A 142 9.96 -26.01 13.88
C LYS A 142 11.33 -25.68 13.32
N ALA A 143 12.21 -26.68 13.20
CA ALA A 143 13.51 -26.50 12.56
C ALA A 143 13.38 -26.11 11.08
N VAL A 144 12.42 -26.70 10.35
CA VAL A 144 12.11 -26.30 8.96
C VAL A 144 11.52 -24.89 8.92
N ALA A 145 10.60 -24.55 9.83
CA ALA A 145 10.00 -23.22 9.92
C ALA A 145 11.04 -22.13 10.17
N LYS A 146 11.97 -22.37 11.11
CA LYS A 146 13.08 -21.45 11.40
C LYS A 146 13.97 -21.25 10.17
N ALA A 147 14.45 -22.34 9.58
CA ALA A 147 15.32 -22.27 8.40
C ALA A 147 14.66 -21.53 7.23
N LEU A 148 13.35 -21.71 7.05
CA LEU A 148 12.58 -20.98 6.04
C LEU A 148 12.45 -19.49 6.37
N ALA A 149 12.14 -19.15 7.62
CA ALA A 149 12.05 -17.76 8.07
C ALA A 149 13.40 -17.04 7.91
N ASP A 150 14.49 -17.64 8.36
CA ASP A 150 15.86 -17.12 8.23
C ASP A 150 16.21 -16.86 6.76
N ARG A 151 15.93 -17.83 5.88
CA ARG A 151 16.17 -17.67 4.44
C ARG A 151 15.37 -16.51 3.85
N PHE A 152 14.13 -16.29 4.27
CA PHE A 152 13.34 -15.17 3.78
C PHE A 152 13.74 -13.82 4.39
N PHE A 153 14.27 -13.79 5.62
CA PHE A 153 14.82 -12.56 6.18
C PHE A 153 15.96 -12.00 5.32
N GLU A 154 16.77 -12.87 4.72
CA GLU A 154 17.84 -12.46 3.80
C GLU A 154 17.33 -11.69 2.57
N ASP A 155 16.08 -11.92 2.12
CA ASP A 155 15.50 -11.20 0.98
C ASP A 155 15.15 -9.73 1.33
N TYR A 156 15.13 -9.36 2.62
CA TYR A 156 14.92 -7.98 3.08
C TYR A 156 16.20 -7.17 3.23
N GLY A 157 17.37 -7.76 2.97
CA GLY A 157 18.69 -7.12 3.04
C GLY A 157 19.48 -7.46 4.28
#